data_AF-A0A2M9MAU5-F1
#
_entry.id   AF-A0A2M9MAU5-F1
#
_cell.length_a   1.000
_cell.length_b   1.000
_cell.length_c   1.000
_cell.angle_alpha   90.00
_cell.angle_beta   90.00
_cell.angle_gamma   90.00
#
_symmetry.space_group_name_H-M   'P 1'
#
loop_
_entity.id
_entity.type
_entity.pdbx_description
1 polymer ?
#
loop_
_entity_poly.entity_id
_entity_poly.type
_entity_poly.pdbx_seq_one_letter_code
_entity_poly.pdbx_strand_id
1 'polypeptide(L)'
;MAPVSSPRQLADAHRRAQVALASHTAGRVMSDWQRMVQPRRIEETAPQWMDASLGAITASRSRSRGLAASYLRLHRALNTHTTLPPYAPAPVTEATTLGNLRRDFAGRAQIHLPPATDDGRAVVIEDDYTWPDEDREALDAAARTSLAVTGPVQARRRLAAVEGTAGRGRLDDTDFLDELDTLMRDAGASAAAAADREVLRGGRDLLHRASSADPRVVGWARMTSSDPCAWCAMLASRGAVYRSRDAAQLKGHAGRNAPPIDPEDLEKYHDQCHCQVVPIYSRTAWLPEQGRAFRELWDEATDGHTGRDAINAYRRAIDARRRRARSRGVLPAQDRPSLTIHRAATKGADHD
;
A
#
# COMPACT_ATOMS: atom_id res chain seq x y z
N MET A 1 8.62 -18.16 -10.52
CA MET A 1 9.29 -17.10 -9.72
C MET A 1 10.63 -17.64 -9.25
N ALA A 2 11.64 -16.78 -9.06
CA ALA A 2 12.90 -17.15 -8.41
C ALA A 2 12.67 -17.42 -6.91
N PRO A 3 13.54 -18.21 -6.24
CA PRO A 3 13.46 -18.39 -4.79
C PRO A 3 13.63 -17.06 -4.06
N VAL A 4 12.97 -16.91 -2.92
CA VAL A 4 13.20 -15.78 -2.01
C VAL A 4 14.38 -16.12 -1.11
N SER A 5 15.58 -15.77 -1.57
CA SER A 5 16.85 -16.04 -0.87
C SER A 5 17.44 -14.81 -0.19
N SER A 6 16.90 -13.62 -0.44
CA SER A 6 17.37 -12.36 0.17
C SER A 6 16.24 -11.55 0.81
N PRO A 7 16.55 -10.75 1.86
CA PRO A 7 15.60 -9.81 2.46
C PRO A 7 14.96 -8.85 1.45
N ARG A 8 15.72 -8.41 0.43
CA ARG A 8 15.22 -7.53 -0.63
C ARG A 8 14.13 -8.21 -1.47
N GLN A 9 14.37 -9.42 -1.94
CA GLN A 9 13.38 -10.17 -2.72
C GLN A 9 12.12 -10.43 -1.89
N LEU A 10 12.29 -10.75 -0.61
CA LEU A 10 11.18 -10.98 0.30
C LEU A 10 10.32 -9.73 0.47
N ALA A 11 10.95 -8.57 0.71
CA ALA A 11 10.24 -7.31 0.93
C ALA A 11 9.46 -6.85 -0.31
N ASP A 12 10.02 -7.06 -1.49
CA ASP A 12 9.33 -6.81 -2.74
C ASP A 12 8.17 -7.80 -3.00
N ALA A 13 8.37 -9.09 -2.73
CA ALA A 13 7.32 -10.10 -2.81
C ALA A 13 6.17 -9.80 -1.83
N HIS A 14 6.50 -9.43 -0.59
CA HIS A 14 5.54 -9.02 0.43
C HIS A 14 4.73 -7.81 -0.03
N ARG A 15 5.40 -6.76 -0.53
CA ARG A 15 4.74 -5.57 -1.06
C ARG A 15 3.75 -5.94 -2.17
N ARG A 16 4.16 -6.74 -3.16
CA ARG A 16 3.27 -7.17 -4.26
C ARG A 16 2.06 -7.96 -3.74
N ALA A 17 2.25 -8.87 -2.79
CA ALA A 17 1.16 -9.64 -2.20
C ALA A 17 0.18 -8.75 -1.42
N GLN A 18 0.68 -7.75 -0.68
CA GLN A 18 -0.17 -6.75 -0.02
C GLN A 18 -0.99 -5.94 -1.04
N VAL A 19 -0.37 -5.52 -2.15
CA VAL A 19 -1.06 -4.79 -3.23
C VAL A 19 -2.13 -5.64 -3.88
N ALA A 20 -1.83 -6.89 -4.23
CA ALA A 20 -2.79 -7.79 -4.85
C ALA A 20 -4.03 -7.99 -3.96
N LEU A 21 -3.82 -8.17 -2.65
CA LEU A 21 -4.89 -8.29 -1.66
C LEU A 21 -5.75 -7.02 -1.59
N ALA A 22 -5.12 -5.84 -1.48
CA ALA A 22 -5.82 -4.57 -1.37
C ALA A 22 -6.58 -4.19 -2.66
N SER A 23 -5.95 -4.42 -3.82
CA SER A 23 -6.53 -4.13 -5.14
C SER A 23 -7.72 -5.04 -5.45
N HIS A 24 -7.67 -6.31 -5.07
CA HIS A 24 -8.82 -7.22 -5.19
C HIS A 24 -10.02 -6.71 -4.39
N THR A 25 -9.79 -6.26 -3.15
CA THR A 25 -10.86 -5.74 -2.28
C THR A 25 -11.39 -4.39 -2.77
N ALA A 26 -10.52 -3.49 -3.23
CA ALA A 26 -10.92 -2.24 -3.86
C ALA A 26 -11.79 -2.48 -5.11
N GLY A 27 -11.42 -3.44 -5.96
CA GLY A 27 -12.23 -3.84 -7.12
C GLY A 27 -13.62 -4.34 -6.73
N ARG A 28 -13.72 -5.13 -5.65
CA ARG A 28 -15.01 -5.54 -5.08
C ARG A 28 -15.82 -4.35 -4.59
N VAL A 29 -15.24 -3.45 -3.80
CA VAL A 29 -15.92 -2.25 -3.28
C VAL A 29 -16.45 -1.37 -4.42
N MET A 30 -15.68 -1.20 -5.50
CA MET A 30 -16.09 -0.46 -6.69
C MET A 30 -17.23 -1.17 -7.44
N SER A 31 -17.14 -2.48 -7.62
CA SER A 31 -18.19 -3.25 -8.29
C SER A 31 -19.49 -3.26 -7.47
N ASP A 32 -19.38 -3.42 -6.15
CA ASP A 32 -20.51 -3.39 -5.23
C ASP A 32 -21.17 -2.00 -5.24
N TRP A 33 -20.37 -0.92 -5.32
CA TRP A 33 -20.89 0.44 -5.47
C TRP A 33 -21.77 0.59 -6.72
N GLN A 34 -21.26 0.16 -7.87
CA GLN A 34 -21.99 0.25 -9.16
C GLN A 34 -23.29 -0.56 -9.17
N ARG A 35 -23.34 -1.68 -8.44
CA ARG A 35 -24.52 -2.55 -8.40
C ARG A 35 -25.54 -2.13 -7.33
N MET A 36 -25.08 -1.57 -6.21
CA MET A 36 -25.91 -1.35 -5.03
C MET A 36 -26.33 0.11 -4.85
N VAL A 37 -25.47 1.07 -5.17
CA VAL A 37 -25.71 2.48 -4.85
C VAL A 37 -26.45 3.18 -5.99
N GLN A 38 -27.67 3.64 -5.70
CA GLN A 38 -28.53 4.30 -6.67
C GLN A 38 -28.38 5.82 -6.57
N PRO A 39 -28.11 6.55 -7.67
CA PRO A 39 -27.76 7.98 -7.60
C PRO A 39 -28.85 8.85 -6.98
N ARG A 40 -30.14 8.52 -7.22
CA ARG A 40 -31.29 9.24 -6.66
C ARG A 40 -31.71 8.77 -5.26
N ARG A 41 -31.13 7.68 -4.76
CA ARG A 41 -31.49 7.03 -3.49
C ARG A 41 -30.24 6.64 -2.71
N ILE A 42 -29.20 7.47 -2.75
CA ILE A 42 -27.91 7.18 -2.11
C ILE A 42 -28.10 6.92 -0.62
N GLU A 43 -28.92 7.70 0.06
CA GLU A 43 -29.13 7.58 1.51
C GLU A 43 -29.79 6.26 1.91
N GLU A 44 -30.67 5.75 1.06
CA GLU A 44 -31.39 4.49 1.27
C GLU A 44 -30.56 3.28 0.86
N THR A 45 -29.73 3.41 -0.18
CA THR A 45 -29.02 2.27 -0.81
C THR A 45 -27.56 2.13 -0.38
N ALA A 46 -26.89 3.23 -0.01
CA ALA A 46 -25.51 3.20 0.45
C ALA A 46 -25.26 2.41 1.75
N PRO A 47 -26.18 2.34 2.73
CA PRO A 47 -25.95 1.54 3.95
C PRO A 47 -25.64 0.07 3.65
N GLN A 48 -26.38 -0.56 2.74
CA GLN A 48 -26.13 -1.96 2.37
C GLN A 48 -24.75 -2.14 1.71
N TRP A 49 -24.35 -1.20 0.84
CA TRP A 49 -23.01 -1.18 0.25
C TRP A 49 -21.92 -0.98 1.30
N MET A 50 -22.15 -0.10 2.29
CA MET A 50 -21.21 0.17 3.38
C MET A 50 -20.94 -1.09 4.19
N ASP A 51 -21.98 -1.80 4.60
CA ASP A 51 -21.84 -3.02 5.41
C ASP A 51 -21.11 -4.13 4.64
N ALA A 52 -21.44 -4.32 3.35
CA ALA A 52 -20.74 -5.26 2.48
C ALA A 52 -19.24 -4.90 2.32
N SER A 53 -18.95 -3.61 2.15
CA SER A 53 -17.59 -3.10 2.00
C SER A 53 -16.77 -3.27 3.28
N LEU A 54 -17.34 -2.94 4.44
CA LEU A 54 -16.67 -3.11 5.74
C LEU A 54 -16.38 -4.59 6.04
N GLY A 55 -17.32 -5.49 5.73
CA GLY A 55 -17.08 -6.93 5.85
C GLY A 55 -15.90 -7.41 4.98
N ALA A 56 -15.83 -6.94 3.73
CA ALA A 56 -14.74 -7.28 2.82
C ALA A 56 -13.38 -6.69 3.28
N ILE A 57 -13.38 -5.45 3.76
CA ILE A 57 -12.18 -4.78 4.30
C ILE A 57 -11.69 -5.52 5.54
N THR A 58 -12.54 -5.83 6.51
CA THR A 58 -12.14 -6.50 7.76
C THR A 58 -11.54 -7.88 7.50
N ALA A 59 -12.15 -8.69 6.63
CA ALA A 59 -11.58 -9.98 6.24
C ALA A 59 -10.21 -9.83 5.56
N SER A 60 -10.07 -8.84 4.68
CA SER A 60 -8.82 -8.58 3.95
C SER A 60 -7.73 -7.99 4.84
N ARG A 61 -8.10 -7.13 5.79
CA ARG A 61 -7.18 -6.52 6.77
C ARG A 61 -6.57 -7.58 7.70
N SER A 62 -7.37 -8.57 8.14
CA SER A 62 -6.86 -9.72 8.88
C SER A 62 -5.84 -10.54 8.07
N ARG A 63 -6.12 -10.78 6.78
CA ARG A 63 -5.15 -11.42 5.86
C ARG A 63 -3.90 -10.58 5.67
N SER A 64 -4.03 -9.26 5.54
CA SER A 64 -2.92 -8.31 5.42
C SER A 64 -2.01 -8.36 6.66
N ARG A 65 -2.59 -8.41 7.86
CA ARG A 65 -1.86 -8.61 9.13
C ARG A 65 -1.13 -9.94 9.17
N GLY A 66 -1.82 -11.04 8.89
CA GLY A 66 -1.19 -12.37 8.87
C GLY A 66 -0.01 -12.46 7.88
N LEU A 67 -0.17 -11.88 6.69
CA LEU A 67 0.89 -11.78 5.69
C LEU A 67 2.09 -10.97 6.21
N ALA A 68 1.84 -9.80 6.82
CA ALA A 68 2.88 -8.98 7.44
C ALA A 68 3.64 -9.72 8.57
N ALA A 69 2.93 -10.50 9.39
CA ALA A 69 3.55 -11.28 10.46
C ALA A 69 4.51 -12.35 9.89
N SER A 70 4.06 -13.10 8.88
CA SER A 70 4.91 -14.11 8.22
C SER A 70 6.12 -13.50 7.52
N TYR A 71 5.93 -12.31 6.92
CA TYR A 71 7.02 -11.52 6.37
C TYR A 71 8.04 -11.15 7.44
N LEU A 72 7.61 -10.62 8.60
CA LEU A 72 8.55 -10.25 9.68
C LEU A 72 9.35 -11.44 10.17
N ARG A 73 8.69 -12.59 10.39
CA ARG A 73 9.35 -13.82 10.85
C ARG A 73 10.46 -14.25 9.89
N LEU A 74 10.14 -14.36 8.60
CA LEU A 74 11.14 -14.74 7.59
C LEU A 74 12.19 -13.66 7.38
N HIS A 75 11.80 -12.38 7.36
CA HIS A 75 12.71 -11.26 7.17
C HIS A 75 13.73 -11.19 8.30
N ARG A 76 13.29 -11.35 9.55
CA ARG A 76 14.16 -11.44 10.71
C ARG A 76 15.12 -12.62 10.60
N ALA A 77 14.60 -13.82 10.29
CA ALA A 77 15.42 -15.03 10.14
C ALA A 77 16.50 -14.93 9.05
N LEU A 78 16.21 -14.25 7.94
CA LEU A 78 17.18 -14.00 6.87
C LEU A 78 18.29 -13.02 7.29
N ASN A 79 18.02 -12.12 8.24
CA ASN A 79 18.97 -11.12 8.68
C ASN A 79 19.73 -11.49 9.98
N THR A 80 19.11 -12.22 10.89
CA THR A 80 19.63 -12.45 12.26
C THR A 80 19.79 -13.90 12.65
N HIS A 81 19.40 -14.85 11.78
CA HIS A 81 19.33 -16.29 12.07
C HIS A 81 18.36 -16.68 13.21
N THR A 82 17.54 -15.74 13.67
CA THR A 82 16.51 -15.95 14.69
C THR A 82 15.16 -15.41 14.20
N THR A 83 14.04 -15.87 14.74
CA THR A 83 12.70 -15.42 14.35
C THR A 83 11.79 -15.18 15.54
N LEU A 84 10.71 -14.43 15.30
CA LEU A 84 9.60 -14.24 16.22
C LEU A 84 8.74 -15.52 16.32
N PRO A 85 7.98 -15.71 17.42
CA PRO A 85 7.12 -16.86 17.61
C PRO A 85 5.98 -16.87 16.58
N PRO A 86 5.32 -18.02 16.38
CA PRO A 86 4.14 -18.10 15.51
C PRO A 86 3.13 -16.99 15.82
N TYR A 87 2.62 -16.34 14.77
CA TYR A 87 1.63 -15.26 14.93
C TYR A 87 0.25 -15.78 15.34
N ALA A 88 -0.12 -16.96 14.86
CA ALA A 88 -1.32 -17.66 15.31
C ALA A 88 -0.97 -18.55 16.50
N PRO A 89 -1.93 -18.81 17.43
CA PRO A 89 -1.73 -19.74 18.53
C PRO A 89 -1.32 -21.11 18.01
N ALA A 90 -0.08 -21.50 18.29
CA ALA A 90 0.47 -22.80 17.97
C ALA A 90 1.47 -23.18 19.07
N PRO A 91 1.69 -24.48 19.34
CA PRO A 91 2.77 -24.89 20.23
C PRO A 91 4.07 -24.26 19.77
N VAL A 92 4.70 -23.47 20.65
CA VAL A 92 5.98 -22.84 20.34
C VAL A 92 7.04 -23.93 20.42
N THR A 93 7.67 -24.22 19.29
CA THR A 93 8.89 -25.03 19.25
C THR A 93 10.09 -24.12 19.46
N GLU A 94 11.18 -24.62 20.03
CA GLU A 94 12.41 -23.83 20.23
C GLU A 94 13.07 -23.40 18.89
N ALA A 95 12.81 -24.14 17.82
CA ALA A 95 13.38 -23.89 16.50
C ALA A 95 12.41 -24.18 15.36
N THR A 96 12.70 -23.59 14.20
CA THR A 96 12.08 -23.86 12.89
C THR A 96 13.15 -23.88 11.80
N THR A 97 12.76 -23.91 10.53
CA THR A 97 13.69 -23.82 9.39
C THR A 97 13.33 -22.66 8.47
N LEU A 98 14.30 -22.18 7.68
CA LEU A 98 14.02 -21.19 6.64
C LEU A 98 12.97 -21.70 5.64
N GLY A 99 13.00 -22.98 5.28
CA GLY A 99 12.00 -23.58 4.40
C GLY A 99 10.58 -23.53 4.98
N ASN A 100 10.42 -23.76 6.29
CA ASN A 100 9.13 -23.64 6.97
C ASN A 100 8.63 -22.19 6.92
N LEU A 101 9.50 -21.22 7.20
CA LEU A 101 9.16 -19.79 7.16
C LEU A 101 8.82 -19.31 5.74
N ARG A 102 9.54 -19.78 4.72
CA ARG A 102 9.21 -19.52 3.30
C ARG A 102 7.86 -20.10 2.90
N ARG A 103 7.52 -21.31 3.35
CA ARG A 103 6.20 -21.91 3.09
C ARG A 103 5.06 -21.15 3.77
N ASP A 104 5.24 -20.74 5.03
CA ASP A 104 4.25 -19.90 5.74
C ASP A 104 4.02 -18.57 5.00
N PHE A 105 5.09 -17.88 4.63
CA PHE A 105 5.00 -16.65 3.83
C PHE A 105 4.34 -16.91 2.47
N ALA A 106 4.76 -17.93 1.72
CA ALA A 106 4.22 -18.25 0.40
C ALA A 106 2.72 -18.58 0.45
N GLY A 107 2.29 -19.35 1.45
CA GLY A 107 0.88 -19.67 1.66
C GLY A 107 0.02 -18.43 1.92
N ARG A 108 0.50 -17.52 2.77
CA ARG A 108 -0.20 -16.26 3.08
C ARG A 108 -0.18 -15.26 1.93
N ALA A 109 0.93 -15.20 1.20
CA ALA A 109 1.09 -14.37 0.01
C ALA A 109 0.34 -14.95 -1.21
N GLN A 110 -0.12 -16.21 -1.14
CA GLN A 110 -0.77 -16.93 -2.24
C GLN A 110 0.11 -16.99 -3.49
N ILE A 111 1.40 -17.26 -3.28
CA ILE A 111 2.39 -17.41 -4.35
C ILE A 111 3.07 -18.77 -4.25
N HIS A 112 3.62 -19.23 -5.37
CA HIS A 112 4.53 -20.38 -5.38
C HIS A 112 5.98 -19.89 -5.31
N LEU A 113 6.70 -20.35 -4.30
CA LEU A 113 8.15 -20.18 -4.19
C LEU A 113 8.83 -21.52 -4.47
N PRO A 114 9.81 -21.59 -5.39
CA PRO A 114 10.61 -22.78 -5.55
C PRO A 114 11.48 -23.01 -4.29
N PRO A 115 11.93 -24.25 -4.04
CA PRO A 115 12.86 -24.55 -2.96
C PRO A 115 14.13 -23.69 -3.06
N ALA A 116 14.66 -23.30 -1.91
CA ALA A 116 15.96 -22.63 -1.82
C ALA A 116 17.01 -23.57 -1.21
N THR A 117 18.27 -23.37 -1.58
CA THR A 117 19.39 -24.22 -1.16
C THR A 117 19.61 -24.24 0.36
N ASP A 118 19.15 -23.20 1.06
CA ASP A 118 19.27 -23.02 2.50
C ASP A 118 17.97 -23.33 3.27
N ASP A 119 16.98 -23.97 2.64
CA ASP A 119 15.69 -24.30 3.28
C ASP A 119 15.83 -25.16 4.54
N GLY A 120 16.85 -26.02 4.60
CA GLY A 120 17.16 -26.85 5.77
C GLY A 120 17.82 -26.10 6.94
N ARG A 121 18.19 -24.82 6.76
CA ARG A 121 18.87 -24.05 7.81
C ARG A 121 17.94 -23.85 9.00
N ALA A 122 18.38 -24.31 10.18
CA ALA A 122 17.69 -24.10 11.44
C ALA A 122 17.66 -22.61 11.82
N VAL A 123 16.56 -22.19 12.43
CA VAL A 123 16.30 -20.82 12.89
C VAL A 123 15.74 -20.91 14.31
N VAL A 124 16.40 -20.27 15.27
CA VAL A 124 15.95 -20.24 16.66
C VAL A 124 14.73 -19.32 16.79
N ILE A 125 13.70 -19.77 17.51
CA ILE A 125 12.54 -18.96 17.85
C ILE A 125 12.81 -18.30 19.20
N GLU A 126 12.70 -16.98 19.26
CA GLU A 126 12.72 -16.25 20.52
C GLU A 126 11.29 -16.14 21.03
N ASP A 127 10.99 -16.82 22.14
CA ASP A 127 9.65 -17.01 22.68
C ASP A 127 9.23 -15.94 23.69
N ASP A 128 10.15 -15.06 24.09
CA ASP A 128 9.92 -13.90 24.97
C ASP A 128 9.23 -12.72 24.28
N TYR A 129 8.80 -12.89 23.02
CA TYR A 129 8.17 -11.85 22.21
C TYR A 129 6.65 -11.98 22.14
N THR A 130 5.95 -10.92 22.54
CA THR A 130 4.48 -10.82 22.42
C THR A 130 4.09 -9.99 21.20
N TRP A 131 3.24 -10.54 20.35
CA TRP A 131 2.68 -9.80 19.21
C TRP A 131 1.74 -8.69 19.68
N PRO A 132 1.81 -7.48 19.08
CA PRO A 132 0.93 -6.39 19.46
C PRO A 132 -0.53 -6.67 19.08
N ASP A 133 -1.43 -6.34 20.00
CA ASP A 133 -2.87 -6.46 19.79
C ASP A 133 -3.37 -5.53 18.68
N GLU A 134 -4.42 -5.98 17.98
CA GLU A 134 -5.12 -5.18 16.98
C GLU A 134 -6.24 -4.38 17.65
N ASP A 135 -6.23 -3.06 17.50
CA ASP A 135 -7.39 -2.22 17.83
C ASP A 135 -8.42 -2.29 16.69
N ARG A 136 -9.16 -3.41 16.67
CA ARG A 136 -10.12 -3.71 15.59
C ARG A 136 -11.23 -2.68 15.50
N GLU A 137 -11.68 -2.19 16.64
CA GLU A 137 -12.76 -1.20 16.73
C GLU A 137 -12.32 0.14 16.13
N ALA A 138 -11.14 0.65 16.51
CA ALA A 138 -10.63 1.90 15.93
C ALA A 138 -10.38 1.76 14.42
N LEU A 139 -9.85 0.61 13.98
CA LEU A 139 -9.64 0.34 12.55
C LEU A 139 -10.96 0.27 11.77
N ASP A 140 -12.02 -0.29 12.35
CA ASP A 140 -13.35 -0.35 11.73
C ASP A 140 -14.03 1.02 11.68
N ALA A 141 -13.91 1.80 12.75
CA ALA A 141 -14.40 3.18 12.79
C ALA A 141 -13.69 4.07 11.75
N ALA A 142 -12.36 3.93 11.62
CA ALA A 142 -11.58 4.64 10.60
C ALA A 142 -11.99 4.23 9.19
N ALA A 143 -12.19 2.94 8.93
CA ALA A 143 -12.62 2.44 7.62
C ALA A 143 -14.03 2.94 7.26
N ARG A 144 -14.98 2.89 8.20
CA ARG A 144 -16.34 3.41 8.01
C ARG A 144 -16.32 4.90 7.67
N THR A 145 -15.56 5.68 8.44
CA THR A 145 -15.42 7.13 8.20
C THR A 145 -14.82 7.40 6.82
N SER A 146 -13.74 6.69 6.46
CA SER A 146 -13.09 6.87 5.18
C SER A 146 -14.04 6.58 4.02
N LEU A 147 -14.70 5.42 4.02
CA LEU A 147 -15.63 5.03 2.97
C LEU A 147 -16.82 5.99 2.86
N ALA A 148 -17.36 6.44 3.99
CA ALA A 148 -18.50 7.36 4.01
C ALA A 148 -18.13 8.69 3.34
N VAL A 149 -16.98 9.25 3.70
CA VAL A 149 -16.49 10.54 3.18
C VAL A 149 -16.12 10.45 1.71
N THR A 150 -15.42 9.39 1.28
CA THR A 150 -14.94 9.25 -0.10
C THR A 150 -15.98 8.68 -1.06
N GLY A 151 -17.06 8.09 -0.56
CA GLY A 151 -18.14 7.53 -1.37
C GLY A 151 -19.44 8.35 -1.25
N PRO A 152 -20.42 7.92 -0.42
CA PRO A 152 -21.76 8.51 -0.39
C PRO A 152 -21.79 10.03 -0.14
N VAL A 153 -20.99 10.52 0.82
CA VAL A 153 -20.96 11.97 1.14
C VAL A 153 -20.42 12.77 -0.05
N GLN A 154 -19.34 12.30 -0.68
CA GLN A 154 -18.78 12.95 -1.86
C GLN A 154 -19.75 12.91 -3.04
N ALA A 155 -20.39 11.76 -3.28
CA ALA A 155 -21.36 11.59 -4.36
C ALA A 155 -22.53 12.57 -4.21
N ARG A 156 -23.18 12.62 -3.04
CA ARG A 156 -24.28 13.57 -2.78
C ARG A 156 -23.85 15.02 -2.97
N ARG A 157 -22.67 15.40 -2.46
CA ARG A 157 -22.15 16.76 -2.59
C ARG A 157 -21.97 17.15 -4.06
N ARG A 158 -21.43 16.24 -4.88
CA ARG A 158 -21.25 16.49 -6.31
C ARG A 158 -22.59 16.53 -7.06
N LEU A 159 -23.54 15.65 -6.72
CA LEU A 159 -24.87 15.63 -7.33
C LEU A 159 -25.61 16.95 -7.07
N ALA A 160 -25.62 17.43 -5.82
CA ALA A 160 -26.25 18.70 -5.47
C ALA A 160 -25.63 19.89 -6.24
N ALA A 161 -24.32 19.84 -6.53
CA ALA A 161 -23.66 20.88 -7.32
C ALA A 161 -24.07 20.86 -8.80
N VAL A 162 -24.23 19.67 -9.38
CA VAL A 162 -24.70 19.50 -10.77
C VAL A 162 -26.18 19.91 -10.88
N GLU A 163 -27.03 19.47 -9.96
CA GLU A 163 -28.46 19.85 -9.94
C GLU A 163 -28.69 21.36 -9.72
N GLY A 164 -27.82 22.02 -8.95
CA GLY A 164 -27.89 23.47 -8.74
C GLY A 164 -27.39 24.32 -9.92
N THR A 165 -26.59 23.74 -10.83
CA THR A 165 -26.05 24.43 -12.00
C THR A 165 -26.83 24.12 -13.28
N ALA A 166 -27.37 22.91 -13.41
CA ALA A 166 -28.21 22.50 -14.51
C ALA A 166 -29.69 22.86 -14.24
N GLY A 167 -30.19 23.91 -14.90
CA GLY A 167 -31.60 24.28 -14.89
C GLY A 167 -32.57 23.26 -15.51
N ARG A 168 -32.19 21.98 -15.69
CA ARG A 168 -33.07 20.86 -16.12
C ARG A 168 -32.35 19.53 -15.90
N GLY A 169 -32.59 18.90 -14.74
CA GLY A 169 -32.38 17.47 -14.52
C GLY A 169 -33.40 16.64 -15.30
N ARG A 170 -33.32 16.71 -16.63
CA ARG A 170 -34.20 15.99 -17.55
C ARG A 170 -33.57 14.64 -17.86
N LEU A 171 -34.24 13.56 -17.44
CA LEU A 171 -33.78 12.18 -17.65
C LEU A 171 -33.69 11.80 -19.15
N ASP A 172 -34.18 12.65 -20.05
CA ASP A 172 -34.07 12.60 -21.50
C ASP A 172 -32.79 13.24 -22.06
N ASP A 173 -31.98 13.90 -21.22
CA ASP A 173 -30.73 14.54 -21.63
C ASP A 173 -29.55 13.56 -21.51
N THR A 174 -28.99 13.17 -22.66
CA THR A 174 -27.86 12.22 -22.73
C THR A 174 -26.60 12.77 -22.07
N ASP A 175 -26.33 14.08 -22.20
CA ASP A 175 -25.14 14.69 -21.61
C ASP A 175 -25.21 14.65 -20.08
N PHE A 176 -26.41 14.88 -19.53
CA PHE A 176 -26.65 14.77 -18.09
C PHE A 176 -26.49 13.33 -17.59
N LEU A 177 -26.96 12.33 -18.34
CA LEU A 177 -26.80 10.92 -17.97
C LEU A 177 -25.33 10.49 -17.98
N ASP A 178 -24.54 10.94 -18.95
CA ASP A 178 -23.10 10.66 -19.03
C ASP A 178 -22.31 11.36 -17.91
N GLU A 179 -22.68 12.60 -17.57
CA GLU A 179 -22.12 13.32 -16.43
C GLU A 179 -22.43 12.61 -15.10
N LEU A 180 -23.69 12.20 -14.91
CA LEU A 180 -24.16 11.46 -13.74
C LEU A 180 -23.41 10.14 -13.57
N ASP A 181 -23.27 9.37 -14.64
CA ASP A 181 -22.54 8.11 -14.66
C ASP A 181 -21.04 8.32 -14.35
N THR A 182 -20.43 9.37 -14.91
CA THR A 182 -19.05 9.76 -14.60
C THR A 182 -18.86 10.12 -13.13
N LEU A 183 -19.75 10.94 -12.58
CA LEU A 183 -19.73 11.34 -11.17
C LEU A 183 -19.84 10.12 -10.25
N MET A 184 -20.78 9.22 -10.53
CA MET A 184 -21.02 8.04 -9.71
C MET A 184 -19.87 7.04 -9.81
N ARG A 185 -19.29 6.88 -11.00
CA ARG A 185 -18.07 6.08 -11.20
C ARG A 185 -16.90 6.64 -10.39
N ASP A 186 -16.70 7.96 -10.41
CA ASP A 186 -15.62 8.63 -9.68
C ASP A 186 -15.76 8.49 -8.16
N ALA A 187 -16.99 8.58 -7.64
CA ALA A 187 -17.26 8.37 -6.21
C ALA A 187 -16.99 6.92 -5.80
N GLY A 188 -17.42 5.96 -6.63
CA GLY A 188 -17.10 4.54 -6.42
C GLY A 188 -15.60 4.26 -6.46
N ALA A 189 -14.87 4.87 -7.41
CA ALA A 189 -13.42 4.76 -7.53
C ALA A 189 -12.69 5.39 -6.32
N SER A 190 -13.19 6.52 -5.81
CA SER A 190 -12.66 7.18 -4.62
C SER A 190 -12.87 6.33 -3.36
N ALA A 191 -14.05 5.73 -3.18
CA ALA A 191 -14.30 4.78 -2.11
C ALA A 191 -13.45 3.50 -2.21
N ALA A 192 -13.24 2.98 -3.42
CA ALA A 192 -12.35 1.84 -3.65
C ALA A 192 -10.89 2.18 -3.32
N ALA A 193 -10.43 3.39 -3.64
CA ALA A 193 -9.10 3.88 -3.27
C ALA A 193 -8.89 3.96 -1.75
N ALA A 194 -9.92 4.39 -1.01
CA ALA A 194 -9.93 4.35 0.45
C ALA A 194 -9.92 2.90 0.97
N ALA A 195 -10.72 2.00 0.39
CA ALA A 195 -10.73 0.59 0.77
C ALA A 195 -9.35 -0.08 0.61
N ASP A 196 -8.64 0.18 -0.49
CA ASP A 196 -7.26 -0.28 -0.70
C ASP A 196 -6.35 0.15 0.47
N ARG A 197 -6.40 1.43 0.87
CA ARG A 197 -5.64 1.94 2.01
C ARG A 197 -5.99 1.24 3.31
N GLU A 198 -7.28 1.07 3.61
CA GLU A 198 -7.75 0.48 4.86
C GLU A 198 -7.43 -1.02 4.99
N VAL A 199 -7.37 -1.75 3.87
CA VAL A 199 -6.85 -3.12 3.85
C VAL A 199 -5.36 -3.12 4.20
N LEU A 200 -4.55 -2.27 3.55
CA LEU A 200 -3.12 -2.19 3.79
C LEU A 200 -2.77 -1.69 5.19
N ARG A 201 -3.65 -0.91 5.82
CA ARG A 201 -3.47 -0.39 7.17
C ARG A 201 -3.21 -1.51 8.17
N GLY A 202 -3.87 -2.66 8.04
CA GLY A 202 -3.67 -3.81 8.94
C GLY A 202 -2.22 -4.29 8.95
N GLY A 203 -1.70 -4.65 7.78
CA GLY A 203 -0.31 -5.09 7.66
C GLY A 203 0.71 -4.01 8.03
N ARG A 204 0.45 -2.76 7.67
CA ARG A 204 1.33 -1.62 8.01
C ARG A 204 1.41 -1.34 9.50
N ASP A 205 0.27 -1.33 10.18
CA ASP A 205 0.18 -1.18 11.63
C ASP A 205 0.95 -2.31 12.33
N LEU A 206 0.69 -3.56 11.94
CA LEU A 206 1.40 -4.70 12.52
C LEU A 206 2.91 -4.58 12.28
N LEU A 207 3.34 -4.27 11.05
CA LEU A 207 4.76 -4.08 10.74
C LEU A 207 5.38 -3.02 11.63
N HIS A 208 4.73 -1.86 11.73
CA HIS A 208 5.22 -0.77 12.55
C HIS A 208 5.33 -1.20 14.02
N ARG A 209 4.21 -1.58 14.65
CA ARG A 209 4.17 -1.89 16.09
C ARG A 209 5.07 -3.06 16.46
N ALA A 210 5.04 -4.14 15.65
CA ALA A 210 5.84 -5.32 15.94
C ALA A 210 7.34 -5.06 15.74
N SER A 211 7.70 -4.39 14.64
CA SER A 211 9.11 -4.04 14.45
C SER A 211 9.62 -2.97 15.40
N SER A 212 8.76 -2.15 15.99
CA SER A 212 9.09 -1.22 17.08
C SER A 212 9.33 -1.91 18.42
N ALA A 213 8.63 -3.02 18.69
CA ALA A 213 8.84 -3.83 19.87
C ALA A 213 10.07 -4.76 19.78
N ASP A 214 10.49 -5.15 18.56
CA ASP A 214 11.62 -6.08 18.38
C ASP A 214 12.96 -5.41 18.74
N PRO A 215 13.72 -5.90 19.73
CA PRO A 215 14.99 -5.30 20.14
C PRO A 215 16.09 -5.43 19.09
N ARG A 216 15.97 -6.34 18.11
CA ARG A 216 16.98 -6.50 17.04
C ARG A 216 16.84 -5.50 15.91
N VAL A 217 15.73 -4.77 15.84
CA VAL A 217 15.52 -3.74 14.82
C VAL A 217 16.32 -2.49 15.18
N VAL A 218 17.26 -2.11 14.30
CA VAL A 218 18.12 -0.94 14.48
C VAL A 218 17.53 0.32 13.85
N GLY A 219 16.58 0.15 12.92
CA GLY A 219 15.92 1.25 12.22
C GLY A 219 14.91 0.76 11.18
N TRP A 220 14.41 1.68 10.36
CA TRP A 220 13.40 1.42 9.35
C TRP A 220 13.71 2.13 8.04
N ALA A 221 13.25 1.57 6.92
CA ALA A 221 13.29 2.27 5.65
C ALA A 221 11.95 2.21 4.93
N ARG A 222 11.68 3.24 4.12
CA ARG A 222 10.57 3.24 3.18
C ARG A 222 10.95 2.40 1.95
N MET A 223 10.21 1.35 1.69
CA MET A 223 10.24 0.60 0.44
C MET A 223 9.09 1.05 -0.45
N THR A 224 9.38 1.43 -1.69
CA THR A 224 8.34 1.98 -2.57
C THR A 224 7.84 0.98 -3.61
N SER A 225 6.64 1.25 -4.13
CA SER A 225 6.21 0.67 -5.41
C SER A 225 7.03 1.24 -6.58
N SER A 226 6.70 0.85 -7.81
CA SER A 226 7.29 1.39 -9.05
C SER A 226 6.89 2.85 -9.35
N ASP A 227 5.69 3.27 -8.92
CA ASP A 227 5.11 4.61 -9.09
C ASP A 227 4.86 5.34 -7.75
N PRO A 228 5.87 5.59 -6.90
CA PRO A 228 5.63 6.30 -5.64
C PRO A 228 5.29 7.76 -5.85
N CYS A 229 4.49 8.31 -4.95
CA CYS A 229 4.35 9.76 -4.82
C CYS A 229 5.65 10.39 -4.32
N ALA A 230 5.79 11.71 -4.50
CA ALA A 230 6.98 12.45 -4.11
C ALA A 230 7.33 12.31 -2.61
N TRP A 231 6.32 12.23 -1.74
CA TRP A 231 6.55 12.02 -0.31
C TRP A 231 7.20 10.67 -0.01
N CYS A 232 6.67 9.58 -0.58
CA CYS A 232 7.23 8.24 -0.38
C CYS A 232 8.62 8.11 -1.01
N ALA A 233 8.81 8.69 -2.20
CA ALA A 233 10.11 8.72 -2.86
C ALA A 233 11.13 9.52 -2.03
N MET A 234 10.72 10.62 -1.41
CA MET A 234 11.56 11.38 -0.48
C MET A 234 11.94 10.54 0.73
N LEU A 235 10.97 9.91 1.40
CA LEU A 235 11.26 9.03 2.55
C LEU A 235 12.20 7.89 2.16
N ALA A 236 12.02 7.29 0.98
CA ALA A 236 12.90 6.24 0.48
C ALA A 236 14.31 6.72 0.18
N SER A 237 14.49 7.96 -0.29
CA SER A 237 15.81 8.57 -0.55
C SER A 237 16.68 8.73 0.70
N ARG A 238 16.07 8.73 1.89
CA ARG A 238 16.77 8.89 3.18
C ARG A 238 17.44 7.60 3.65
N GLY A 239 16.93 6.46 3.20
CA GLY A 239 17.41 5.16 3.65
C GLY A 239 16.91 4.82 5.04
N ALA A 240 17.78 4.21 5.84
CA ALA A 240 17.47 3.82 7.20
C ALA A 240 17.28 5.05 8.10
N VAL A 241 16.13 5.16 8.74
CA VAL A 241 15.87 6.02 9.89
C VAL A 241 16.09 5.18 11.14
N TYR A 242 17.06 5.57 11.99
CA TYR A 242 17.50 4.77 13.13
C TYR A 242 16.80 5.18 14.43
N ARG A 243 16.67 4.24 15.38
CA ARG A 243 15.96 4.45 16.66
C ARG A 243 16.59 5.47 17.60
N SER A 244 17.91 5.67 17.55
CA SER A 244 18.61 6.55 18.48
C SER A 244 19.71 7.34 17.77
N ARG A 245 20.16 8.45 18.38
CA ARG A 245 21.31 9.21 17.89
C ARG A 245 22.57 8.35 17.83
N ASP A 246 22.81 7.49 18.80
CA ASP A 246 23.94 6.54 18.77
C ASP A 246 23.77 5.50 17.65
N ALA A 247 22.52 5.12 17.36
CA ALA A 247 22.17 4.33 16.18
C ALA A 247 22.33 5.12 14.85
N ALA A 248 22.31 6.46 14.89
CA ALA A 248 22.47 7.35 13.75
C ALA A 248 23.93 7.87 13.52
N GLN A 249 24.81 7.81 14.53
CA GLN A 249 26.20 8.30 14.47
C GLN A 249 27.11 7.50 13.50
N LEU A 250 26.66 6.33 13.01
CA LEU A 250 27.32 5.61 11.93
C LEU A 250 26.87 6.17 10.57
N LYS A 251 27.53 7.25 10.11
CA LYS A 251 27.45 7.86 8.77
C LYS A 251 26.19 7.51 7.96
N GLY A 252 25.01 7.94 8.42
CA GLY A 252 23.83 7.94 7.57
C GLY A 252 24.01 8.93 6.43
N HIS A 253 23.78 8.52 5.18
CA HIS A 253 23.82 9.40 4.00
C HIS A 253 22.61 10.37 3.93
N ALA A 254 21.98 10.69 5.07
CA ALA A 254 21.11 11.83 5.18
C ALA A 254 22.00 13.08 5.00
N GLY A 255 22.23 13.48 3.74
CA GLY A 255 23.12 14.57 3.39
C GLY A 255 22.86 15.83 4.22
N ARG A 256 23.84 16.74 4.25
CA ARG A 256 23.98 17.85 5.20
C ARG A 256 22.78 18.81 5.32
N ASN A 257 21.75 18.69 4.48
CA ASN A 257 20.57 19.56 4.39
C ASN A 257 19.22 18.79 4.41
N ALA A 258 19.19 17.52 4.81
CA ALA A 258 17.94 16.77 4.85
C ALA A 258 17.14 17.14 6.13
N PRO A 259 15.90 17.66 6.04
CA PRO A 259 15.10 17.95 7.23
C PRO A 259 14.89 16.69 8.09
N PRO A 260 14.78 16.83 9.44
CA PRO A 260 14.48 15.70 10.32
C PRO A 260 13.21 14.98 9.83
N ILE A 261 13.21 13.65 9.92
CA ILE A 261 12.03 12.83 9.68
C ILE A 261 11.66 12.22 11.02
N ASP A 262 10.45 12.50 11.49
CA ASP A 262 9.90 11.81 12.66
C ASP A 262 9.60 10.35 12.28
N PRO A 263 9.91 9.34 13.12
CA PRO A 263 9.44 7.98 12.89
C PRO A 263 7.95 7.88 12.52
N GLU A 264 7.09 8.72 13.10
CA GLU A 264 5.66 8.78 12.78
C GLU A 264 5.37 9.20 11.33
N ASP A 265 6.26 9.98 10.70
CA ASP A 265 6.11 10.37 9.28
C ASP A 265 6.23 9.16 8.34
N LEU A 266 6.88 8.07 8.77
CA LEU A 266 6.95 6.81 8.04
C LEU A 266 5.60 6.09 8.01
N GLU A 267 4.64 6.47 8.85
CA GLU A 267 3.32 5.84 8.91
C GLU A 267 2.25 6.58 8.10
N LYS A 268 2.62 7.70 7.46
CA LYS A 268 1.69 8.47 6.63
C LYS A 268 1.57 7.84 5.24
N TYR A 269 0.33 7.51 4.87
CA TYR A 269 -0.04 6.96 3.57
C TYR A 269 -1.33 7.61 3.07
N HIS A 270 -1.38 7.95 1.78
CA HIS A 270 -2.60 8.35 1.10
C HIS A 270 -3.26 7.14 0.42
N ASP A 271 -4.46 7.34 -0.14
CA ASP A 271 -5.19 6.32 -0.88
C ASP A 271 -4.41 5.88 -2.13
N GLN A 272 -4.46 4.59 -2.48
CA GLN A 272 -3.66 3.98 -3.56
C GLN A 272 -2.13 4.13 -3.38
N CYS A 273 -1.66 4.41 -2.16
CA CYS A 273 -0.24 4.32 -1.86
C CYS A 273 0.11 2.86 -1.61
N HIS A 274 1.01 2.29 -2.40
CA HIS A 274 1.45 0.89 -2.28
C HIS A 274 2.87 0.74 -1.71
N CYS A 275 3.37 1.78 -1.05
CA CYS A 275 4.66 1.75 -0.35
C CYS A 275 4.52 1.06 1.01
N GLN A 276 5.63 0.59 1.57
CA GLN A 276 5.69 -0.10 2.86
C GLN A 276 6.86 0.43 3.67
N VAL A 277 6.80 0.28 4.99
CA VAL A 277 7.96 0.45 5.88
C VAL A 277 8.50 -0.92 6.21
N VAL A 278 9.81 -1.09 6.09
CA VAL A 278 10.50 -2.35 6.37
C VAL A 278 11.49 -2.15 7.52
N PRO A 279 11.56 -3.11 8.48
CA PRO A 279 12.57 -3.06 9.52
C PRO A 279 13.95 -3.34 8.96
N ILE A 280 14.95 -2.77 9.61
CA ILE A 280 16.37 -2.97 9.31
C ILE A 280 17.02 -3.60 10.53
N TYR A 281 17.76 -4.68 10.29
CA TYR A 281 18.44 -5.49 11.31
C TYR A 281 19.96 -5.33 11.29
N SER A 282 20.51 -4.74 10.22
CA SER A 282 21.93 -4.47 10.09
C SER A 282 22.17 -3.05 9.59
N ARG A 283 23.18 -2.38 10.15
CA ARG A 283 23.55 -1.01 9.81
C ARG A 283 24.29 -0.94 8.46
N THR A 284 24.85 -2.06 8.00
CA THR A 284 25.46 -2.19 6.67
C THR A 284 24.45 -2.62 5.60
N ALA A 285 23.25 -3.07 5.99
CA ALA A 285 22.16 -3.35 5.07
C ALA A 285 21.60 -2.02 4.54
N TRP A 286 22.23 -1.57 3.46
CA TRP A 286 22.08 -0.24 2.86
C TRP A 286 20.76 -0.08 2.10
N LEU A 287 20.45 1.19 1.76
CA LEU A 287 19.37 1.60 0.84
C LEU A 287 19.16 0.55 -0.27
N PRO A 288 17.93 0.03 -0.45
CA PRO A 288 17.59 -0.69 -1.68
C PRO A 288 18.02 0.17 -2.88
N GLU A 289 18.42 -0.45 -3.99
CA GLU A 289 18.78 0.23 -5.24
C GLU A 289 17.79 1.35 -5.63
N GLN A 290 16.51 1.10 -5.39
CA GLN A 290 15.43 2.07 -5.56
C GLN A 290 15.61 3.35 -4.70
N GLY A 291 16.00 3.21 -3.43
CA GLY A 291 16.27 4.34 -2.55
C GLY A 291 17.49 5.15 -3.00
N ARG A 292 18.52 4.50 -3.56
CA ARG A 292 19.68 5.20 -4.15
C ARG A 292 19.29 6.02 -5.36
N ALA A 293 18.50 5.43 -6.27
CA ALA A 293 17.99 6.16 -7.42
C ALA A 293 17.16 7.39 -7.00
N PHE A 294 16.39 7.29 -5.92
CA PHE A 294 15.68 8.46 -5.37
C PHE A 294 16.59 9.46 -4.67
N ARG A 295 17.71 9.01 -4.08
CA ARG A 295 18.72 9.91 -3.51
C ARG A 295 19.43 10.71 -4.60
N GLU A 296 19.87 10.05 -5.67
CA GLU A 296 20.47 10.70 -6.82
C GLU A 296 19.51 11.74 -7.42
N LEU A 297 18.24 11.36 -7.61
CA LEU A 297 17.22 12.29 -8.09
C LEU A 297 16.96 13.45 -7.11
N TRP A 298 17.04 13.21 -5.81
CA TRP A 298 16.95 14.28 -4.81
C TRP A 298 18.11 15.26 -4.96
N ASP A 299 19.33 14.75 -5.06
CA ASP A 299 20.53 15.58 -5.19
C ASP A 299 20.50 16.42 -6.47
N GLU A 300 20.13 15.82 -7.60
CA GLU A 300 19.96 16.53 -8.87
C GLU A 300 18.83 17.58 -8.81
N ALA A 301 17.65 17.20 -8.34
CA ALA A 301 16.49 18.07 -8.36
C ALA A 301 16.55 19.20 -7.33
N THR A 302 17.39 19.09 -6.30
CA THR A 302 17.51 20.08 -5.22
C THR A 302 18.79 20.90 -5.29
N ASP A 303 19.64 20.68 -6.28
CA ASP A 303 20.83 21.52 -6.50
C ASP A 303 20.44 22.99 -6.66
N GLY A 304 21.16 23.87 -5.97
CA GLY A 304 20.85 25.30 -5.88
C GLY A 304 19.53 25.67 -5.16
N HIS A 305 18.79 24.70 -4.60
CA HIS A 305 17.55 24.93 -3.86
C HIS A 305 17.67 24.59 -2.37
N THR A 306 16.91 25.29 -1.52
CA THR A 306 16.86 24.99 -0.07
C THR A 306 15.43 25.03 0.46
N GLY A 307 15.22 24.50 1.66
CA GLY A 307 13.95 24.58 2.37
C GLY A 307 12.75 24.12 1.53
N ARG A 308 11.73 24.98 1.42
CA ARG A 308 10.51 24.69 0.67
C ARG A 308 10.74 24.55 -0.84
N ASP A 309 11.70 25.29 -1.39
CA ASP A 309 12.00 25.26 -2.83
C ASP A 309 12.63 23.94 -3.25
N ALA A 310 13.51 23.37 -2.42
CA ALA A 310 14.05 22.03 -2.63
C ALA A 310 12.93 20.98 -2.64
N ILE A 311 12.00 21.05 -1.67
CA ILE A 311 10.85 20.13 -1.62
C ILE A 311 9.99 20.25 -2.88
N ASN A 312 9.72 21.48 -3.34
CA ASN A 312 8.92 21.72 -4.53
C ASN A 312 9.62 21.25 -5.81
N ALA A 313 10.93 21.46 -5.92
CA ALA A 313 11.73 21.00 -7.06
C ALA A 313 11.74 19.47 -7.15
N TYR A 314 11.95 18.78 -6.03
CA TYR A 314 11.88 17.32 -5.98
C TYR A 314 10.47 16.78 -6.31
N ARG A 315 9.41 17.43 -5.82
CA ARG A 315 8.02 17.07 -6.18
C ARG A 315 7.81 17.14 -7.70
N ARG A 316 8.24 18.22 -8.35
CA ARG A 316 8.15 18.38 -9.82
C ARG A 316 8.92 17.29 -10.56
N ALA A 317 10.12 16.94 -10.09
CA ALA A 317 10.94 15.89 -10.69
C ALA A 317 10.26 14.51 -10.61
N ILE A 318 9.70 14.16 -9.45
CA ILE A 318 8.94 12.92 -9.27
C ILE A 318 7.70 12.93 -10.16
N ASP A 319 6.90 14.00 -10.17
CA ASP A 319 5.69 14.04 -11.00
C ASP A 319 6.01 13.95 -12.49
N ALA A 320 7.12 14.55 -12.95
CA ALA A 320 7.61 14.38 -14.32
C ALA A 320 7.97 12.92 -14.62
N ARG A 321 8.67 12.24 -13.70
CA ARG A 321 8.98 10.79 -13.80
C ARG A 321 7.70 9.96 -13.91
N ARG A 322 6.70 10.22 -13.06
CA ARG A 322 5.40 9.51 -13.04
C ARG A 322 4.64 9.72 -14.36
N ARG A 323 4.56 10.96 -14.86
CA ARG A 323 3.95 11.27 -16.16
C ARG A 323 4.64 10.53 -17.31
N ARG A 324 5.97 10.53 -17.34
CA ARG A 324 6.76 9.81 -18.36
C ARG A 324 6.48 8.31 -18.32
N ALA A 325 6.47 7.69 -17.13
CA ALA A 325 6.16 6.27 -16.97
C ALA A 325 4.77 5.90 -17.49
N ARG A 326 3.76 6.74 -17.22
CA ARG A 326 2.38 6.58 -17.73
C ARG A 326 2.32 6.72 -19.25
N SER A 327 2.96 7.74 -19.82
CA SER A 327 2.96 7.99 -21.27
C SER A 327 3.63 6.89 -22.09
N ARG A 328 4.62 6.19 -21.52
CA ARG A 328 5.33 5.09 -22.19
C ARG A 328 4.64 3.73 -22.04
N GLY A 329 3.52 3.64 -21.29
CA GLY A 329 2.88 2.37 -20.98
C GLY A 329 3.74 1.43 -20.11
N VAL A 330 4.77 1.96 -19.41
CA VAL A 330 5.78 1.18 -18.65
C VAL A 330 5.32 0.87 -17.22
N LEU A 331 4.08 1.21 -16.83
CA LEU A 331 3.51 0.67 -15.60
C LEU A 331 3.18 -0.81 -15.82
N PRO A 332 3.68 -1.74 -14.98
CA PRO A 332 3.34 -3.14 -15.14
C PRO A 332 1.83 -3.33 -14.95
N ALA A 333 1.23 -4.26 -15.69
CA ALA A 333 -0.20 -4.53 -15.76
C ALA A 333 -0.92 -4.71 -14.40
N GLN A 334 -0.15 -4.93 -13.33
CA GLN A 334 -0.61 -5.05 -11.95
C GLN A 334 -1.09 -3.74 -11.29
N ASP A 335 -0.91 -2.57 -11.94
CA ASP A 335 -1.42 -1.26 -11.47
C ASP A 335 -2.44 -0.61 -12.43
N ARG A 336 -2.93 -1.34 -13.46
CA ARG A 336 -3.98 -0.85 -14.36
C ARG A 336 -5.36 -1.24 -13.81
N PRO A 337 -6.30 -0.31 -13.57
CA PRO A 337 -7.70 -0.71 -13.46
C PRO A 337 -8.08 -1.37 -14.79
N SER A 338 -8.47 -2.64 -14.77
CA SER A 338 -9.04 -3.34 -15.92
C SER A 338 -10.36 -2.68 -16.29
N LEU A 339 -10.28 -1.64 -17.12
CA LEU A 339 -11.41 -1.10 -17.84
C LEU A 339 -11.34 -1.71 -19.25
N THR A 340 -12.01 -2.85 -19.42
CA THR A 340 -12.35 -3.33 -20.75
C THR A 340 -13.39 -2.36 -21.31
N ILE A 341 -12.94 -1.38 -22.09
CA ILE A 341 -13.83 -0.53 -22.87
C ILE A 341 -14.31 -1.40 -24.04
N HIS A 342 -15.51 -1.95 -23.93
CA HIS A 342 -16.19 -2.51 -25.08
C HIS A 342 -16.49 -1.36 -26.05
N ARG A 343 -15.63 -1.18 -27.06
CA ARG A 343 -15.98 -0.37 -28.23
C ARG A 343 -17.12 -1.10 -28.95
N ALA A 344 -18.33 -0.56 -28.81
CA ALA A 344 -19.44 -0.93 -29.67
C ALA A 344 -19.04 -0.62 -31.12
N ALA A 345 -19.01 -1.65 -31.96
CA ALA A 345 -18.81 -1.50 -33.39
C ALA A 345 -20.07 -0.88 -33.99
N THR A 346 -20.01 0.38 -34.38
CA THR A 346 -20.96 0.97 -35.31
C THR A 346 -20.72 0.34 -36.68
N LYS A 347 -21.55 -0.63 -37.06
CA LYS A 347 -21.70 -1.03 -38.46
C LYS A 347 -22.48 0.06 -39.17
N GLY A 348 -21.78 0.91 -39.92
CA GLY A 348 -22.37 1.61 -41.05
C GLY A 348 -22.74 0.56 -42.11
N ALA A 349 -23.99 0.62 -42.55
CA ALA A 349 -24.43 -0.04 -43.76
C ALA A 349 -24.75 1.08 -44.76
N ASP A 350 -23.88 1.22 -45.75
CA ASP A 350 -24.15 1.89 -47.01
C ASP A 350 -24.30 0.81 -48.09
N HIS A 351 -25.22 1.10 -49.02
CA HIS A 351 -25.50 0.49 -50.33
C HIS A 351 -26.26 -0.86 -50.30
N ASP A 352 -27.41 -1.03 -50.96
CA ASP A 352 -28.06 -0.37 -52.11
C ASP A 352 -29.58 -0.18 -51.92
#